data_AF-G7W7H0-F1
#
_entry.id   AF-G7W7H0-F1
#
_cell.length_a   1.000
_cell.length_b   1.000
_cell.length_c   1.000
_cell.angle_alpha   90.00
_cell.angle_beta   90.00
_cell.angle_gamma   90.00
#
_symmetry.space_group_name_H-M   'P 1'
#
loop_
_entity.id
_entity.type
_entity.pdbx_description
1 polymer ?
#
loop_
_entity_poly.entity_id
_entity_poly.type
_entity_poly.pdbx_seq_one_letter_code
_entity_poly.pdbx_strand_id
1 'polypeptide(L)'
;MLTLLQANCLSFFHWVMITSAKASIFIIFLLGVKLVLRHKVGARFQYGLWSVLFIGLVLPWTPNSPASVYNYLNSSRLQEIVSMIAQTTQASSVNLANQQPGFARMTVAESQSDQGVISSEARRAKDENANSWLAALFAYRLIYYIWLLGALTLTVLIIGVNLRFSKNIGQALVTDPSLLAEYNKLKAELKIKREIPLHKSRRINSPSLLGLIRPKLLLPMGIEQTFSIEQVNHIFLHELIHFKRKDIWINCLSQVLLTCHWFNPLIWYAFYKMKEDQEIACDALVTSRINLEQAQDYAYTLLKLAETYRTAPRMASLANLSGSNSQIKKRLIILSKRRHKQTSPKWSLFAGLMIGLIALAVFSSTQGEANPALGQNAAISQGNSQGEAPGAVKGTADTSPGITIEDIAGPNYKGKVMLIKDPTRVELAVTKEIGVRGEKVSDLVKDMGGIAGINAGGFYDTDGKGTGAFPDGLTVKDGELVHNNVGEKEVNMVGFDDQGKMVLGSMAANQLEGRHLHEGVSFAPNLIVEGKSVISGDGGWGIAPRTGIGQRADGTVIFVVIDGRQSSWSMGATLRDLTQVFEDYEAVNAVNLDGGSSSEMVYQGSVLNKVSNIFGERYVPTAFVVKP
;
A
#
# COMPACT_ATOMS: atom_id res chain seq x y z
N MET A 1 36.19 6.53 -1.69
CA MET A 1 35.29 7.69 -1.92
C MET A 1 34.04 7.32 -2.72
N LEU A 2 34.15 6.65 -3.88
CA LEU A 2 32.98 6.18 -4.65
C LEU A 2 32.07 5.20 -3.89
N THR A 3 32.64 4.28 -3.12
CA THR A 3 31.89 3.28 -2.33
C THR A 3 31.03 3.90 -1.23
N LEU A 4 31.56 4.92 -0.53
CA LEU A 4 30.83 5.71 0.47
C LEU A 4 29.69 6.53 -0.16
N LEU A 5 29.94 7.13 -1.33
CA LEU A 5 28.92 7.87 -2.06
C LEU A 5 27.77 6.94 -2.50
N GLN A 6 28.10 5.74 -2.97
CA GLN A 6 27.13 4.74 -3.40
C GLN A 6 26.28 4.21 -2.23
N ALA A 7 26.89 3.96 -1.06
CA ALA A 7 26.17 3.55 0.14
C ALA A 7 25.14 4.62 0.60
N ASN A 8 25.52 5.90 0.57
CA ASN A 8 24.64 7.02 0.92
C ASN A 8 23.49 7.22 -0.07
N CYS A 9 23.71 6.95 -1.36
CA CYS A 9 22.63 7.05 -2.36
C CYS A 9 21.63 5.89 -2.23
N LEU A 10 22.11 4.69 -1.88
CA LEU A 10 21.25 3.53 -1.69
C LEU A 10 20.39 3.65 -0.42
N SER A 11 20.95 4.23 0.66
CA SER A 11 20.18 4.55 1.88
C SER A 11 19.15 5.64 1.63
N PHE A 12 19.48 6.67 0.83
CA PHE A 12 18.52 7.68 0.40
C PHE A 12 17.39 7.07 -0.44
N PHE A 13 17.70 6.22 -1.42
CA PHE A 13 16.70 5.51 -2.22
C PHE A 13 15.75 4.68 -1.34
N HIS A 14 16.32 3.94 -0.38
CA HIS A 14 15.53 3.16 0.58
C HIS A 14 14.56 4.04 1.37
N TRP A 15 15.05 5.18 1.88
CA TRP A 15 14.21 6.16 2.57
C TRP A 15 13.10 6.71 1.66
N VAL A 16 13.40 7.01 0.38
CA VAL A 16 12.39 7.46 -0.60
C VAL A 16 11.30 6.42 -0.79
N MET A 17 11.66 5.12 -0.90
CA MET A 17 10.68 4.05 -1.08
C MET A 17 9.73 3.92 0.11
N ILE A 18 10.28 3.88 1.34
CA ILE A 18 9.47 3.81 2.57
C ILE A 18 8.61 5.06 2.72
N THR A 19 9.18 6.25 2.51
CA THR A 19 8.46 7.52 2.63
C THR A 19 7.35 7.64 1.60
N SER A 20 7.55 7.13 0.39
CA SER A 20 6.52 7.05 -0.66
C SER A 20 5.34 6.15 -0.25
N ALA A 21 5.63 5.00 0.36
CA ALA A 21 4.60 4.11 0.88
C ALA A 21 3.82 4.75 2.04
N LYS A 22 4.52 5.35 3.02
CA LYS A 22 3.92 6.13 4.12
C LYS A 22 2.99 7.24 3.61
N ALA A 23 3.50 8.04 2.67
CA ALA A 23 2.76 9.15 2.10
C ALA A 23 1.49 8.70 1.38
N SER A 24 1.50 7.55 0.71
CA SER A 24 0.32 6.99 0.04
C SER A 24 -0.84 6.76 1.00
N ILE A 25 -0.56 6.11 2.13
CA ILE A 25 -1.54 5.86 3.19
C ILE A 25 -2.05 7.19 3.75
N PHE A 26 -1.12 8.11 4.08
CA PHE A 26 -1.46 9.43 4.61
C PHE A 26 -2.34 10.23 3.66
N ILE A 27 -2.06 10.22 2.35
CA ILE A 27 -2.83 10.94 1.33
C ILE A 27 -4.28 10.47 1.29
N ILE A 28 -4.53 9.16 1.37
CA ILE A 28 -5.90 8.60 1.38
C ILE A 28 -6.69 9.14 2.58
N PHE A 29 -6.10 9.07 3.78
CA PHE A 29 -6.73 9.61 4.98
C PHE A 29 -6.93 11.13 4.91
N LEU A 30 -5.92 11.87 4.46
CA LEU A 30 -5.99 13.31 4.29
C LEU A 30 -7.14 13.71 3.35
N LEU A 31 -7.27 13.03 2.21
CA LEU A 31 -8.38 13.25 1.28
C LEU A 31 -9.73 12.91 1.90
N GLY A 32 -9.83 11.83 2.68
CA GLY A 32 -11.04 11.47 3.42
C GLY A 32 -11.46 12.55 4.43
N VAL A 33 -10.52 13.03 5.25
CA VAL A 33 -10.76 14.13 6.20
C VAL A 33 -11.20 15.40 5.45
N LYS A 34 -10.52 15.75 4.36
CA LYS A 34 -10.86 16.92 3.55
C LYS A 34 -12.24 16.80 2.92
N LEU A 35 -12.65 15.60 2.49
CA LEU A 35 -13.97 15.32 1.93
C LEU A 35 -15.09 15.54 2.97
N VAL A 36 -14.92 14.99 4.18
CA VAL A 36 -15.89 15.13 5.28
C VAL A 36 -15.99 16.59 5.74
N LEU A 37 -14.87 17.31 5.76
CA LEU A 37 -14.78 18.68 6.26
C LEU A 37 -14.94 19.76 5.18
N ARG A 38 -15.23 19.38 3.93
CA ARG A 38 -15.29 20.30 2.78
C ARG A 38 -16.26 21.48 2.95
N HIS A 39 -17.33 21.30 3.73
CA HIS A 39 -18.34 22.33 4.00
C HIS A 39 -18.20 22.98 5.38
N LYS A 40 -17.30 22.48 6.23
CA LYS A 40 -17.14 22.91 7.63
C LYS A 40 -15.91 23.78 7.85
N VAL A 41 -14.93 23.68 6.95
CA VAL A 41 -13.62 24.32 7.05
C VAL A 41 -13.36 25.19 5.83
N GLY A 42 -12.76 26.37 6.05
CA GLY A 42 -12.54 27.35 4.97
C GLY A 42 -11.40 26.95 4.03
N ALA A 43 -11.44 27.49 2.81
CA ALA A 43 -10.48 27.21 1.74
C ALA A 43 -9.01 27.38 2.15
N ARG A 44 -8.70 28.44 2.90
CA ARG A 44 -7.33 28.71 3.37
C ARG A 44 -6.79 27.60 4.26
N PHE A 45 -7.62 27.09 5.16
CA PHE A 45 -7.24 25.99 6.05
C PHE A 45 -7.18 24.67 5.28
N GLN A 46 -8.13 24.41 4.38
CA GLN A 46 -8.11 23.26 3.49
C GLN A 46 -6.79 23.17 2.69
N TYR A 47 -6.32 24.30 2.15
CA TYR A 47 -4.99 24.37 1.53
C TYR A 47 -3.86 24.14 2.54
N GLY A 48 -3.93 24.77 3.71
CA GLY A 48 -2.94 24.62 4.77
C GLY A 48 -2.75 23.18 5.25
N LEU A 49 -3.77 22.33 5.19
CA LEU A 49 -3.65 20.92 5.59
C LEU A 49 -2.62 20.13 4.76
N TRP A 50 -2.36 20.53 3.52
CA TRP A 50 -1.33 19.90 2.69
C TRP A 50 0.09 20.12 3.21
N SER A 51 0.33 21.12 4.08
CA SER A 51 1.63 21.33 4.71
C SER A 51 2.14 20.10 5.48
N VAL A 52 1.23 19.31 6.04
CA VAL A 52 1.56 18.08 6.77
C VAL A 52 2.12 17.01 5.84
N LEU A 53 1.62 16.93 4.59
CA LEU A 53 2.18 16.05 3.57
C LEU A 53 3.60 16.46 3.20
N PHE A 54 3.88 17.76 3.04
CA PHE A 54 5.24 18.23 2.76
C PHE A 54 6.21 17.88 3.89
N ILE A 55 5.79 18.10 5.14
CA ILE A 55 6.61 17.78 6.32
C ILE A 55 6.94 16.29 6.31
N GLY A 56 5.94 15.42 6.08
CA GLY A 56 6.15 13.98 6.02
C GLY A 56 7.01 13.48 4.85
N LEU A 57 7.00 14.20 3.72
CA LEU A 57 7.82 13.88 2.54
C LEU A 57 9.26 14.44 2.62
N VAL A 58 9.50 15.49 3.40
CA VAL A 58 10.81 16.17 3.48
C VAL A 58 11.62 15.70 4.67
N LEU A 59 10.99 15.39 5.81
CA LEU A 59 11.73 15.07 7.04
C LEU A 59 12.32 13.65 6.96
N PRO A 60 13.66 13.50 6.95
CA PRO A 60 14.31 12.19 6.94
C PRO A 60 14.25 11.49 8.32
N TRP A 61 14.03 12.28 9.38
CA TRP A 61 13.98 11.84 10.76
C TRP A 61 12.64 12.20 11.36
N THR A 62 11.93 11.19 11.85
CA THR A 62 10.64 11.35 12.53
C THR A 62 10.84 11.02 14.00
N PRO A 63 10.19 11.74 14.93
CA PRO A 63 10.29 11.42 16.34
C PRO A 63 9.79 9.99 16.61
N ASN A 64 10.50 9.26 17.45
CA ASN A 64 10.08 7.94 17.92
C ASN A 64 8.76 8.09 18.68
N SER A 65 7.74 7.32 18.29
CA SER A 65 6.44 7.35 18.95
C SER A 65 5.96 5.92 19.25
N PRO A 66 5.39 5.67 20.45
CA PRO A 66 4.71 4.41 20.74
C PRO A 66 3.55 4.12 19.77
N ALA A 67 2.96 5.16 19.19
CA ALA A 67 1.84 5.08 18.24
C ALA A 67 2.26 4.93 16.77
N SER A 68 3.54 4.60 16.50
CA SER A 68 4.01 4.36 15.14
C SER A 68 3.28 3.18 14.49
N VAL A 69 2.70 3.42 13.33
CA VAL A 69 2.12 2.37 12.46
C VAL A 69 3.17 1.29 12.13
N TYR A 70 4.47 1.63 12.22
CA TYR A 70 5.57 0.71 11.99
C TYR A 70 5.95 -0.13 13.21
N ASN A 71 5.58 0.26 14.45
CA ASN A 71 5.72 -0.63 15.62
C ASN A 71 4.85 -1.88 15.45
N TYR A 72 3.77 -1.74 14.66
CA TYR A 72 2.80 -2.79 14.35
C TYR A 72 3.01 -3.43 12.96
N LEU A 73 3.95 -2.93 12.15
CA LEU A 73 4.28 -3.44 10.80
C LEU A 73 5.74 -3.92 10.68
N ASN A 74 6.35 -4.34 11.80
CA ASN A 74 7.77 -4.68 11.94
C ASN A 74 8.31 -5.51 10.76
N SER A 75 9.01 -4.86 9.81
CA SER A 75 9.60 -5.51 8.64
C SER A 75 11.05 -5.89 8.93
N SER A 76 11.23 -7.01 9.64
CA SER A 76 12.53 -7.59 10.01
C SER A 76 13.50 -7.73 8.84
N ARG A 77 13.02 -8.12 7.64
CA ARG A 77 13.87 -8.28 6.44
C ARG A 77 14.50 -6.99 5.90
N LEU A 78 13.79 -5.86 5.94
CA LEU A 78 14.35 -4.60 5.46
C LEU A 78 15.37 -4.04 6.45
N GLN A 79 15.14 -4.25 7.76
CA GLN A 79 16.10 -3.90 8.80
C GLN A 79 17.36 -4.79 8.79
N GLU A 80 17.23 -6.08 8.47
CA GLU A 80 18.38 -6.99 8.25
C GLU A 80 19.22 -6.59 7.02
N ILE A 81 18.58 -6.27 5.90
CA ILE A 81 19.30 -5.81 4.70
C ILE A 81 20.00 -4.46 4.98
N VAL A 82 19.36 -3.55 5.72
CA VAL A 82 19.92 -2.25 6.11
C VAL A 82 21.08 -2.39 7.09
N SER A 83 20.98 -3.27 8.10
CA SER A 83 22.05 -3.52 9.05
C SER A 83 23.26 -4.21 8.40
N MET A 84 23.04 -5.09 7.43
CA MET A 84 24.13 -5.74 6.67
C MET A 84 24.80 -4.81 5.64
N ILE A 85 24.06 -3.89 5.00
CA ILE A 85 24.66 -2.85 4.13
C ILE A 85 25.52 -1.90 4.98
N ALA A 86 25.07 -1.52 6.17
CA ALA A 86 25.86 -0.71 7.10
C ALA A 86 27.15 -1.43 7.55
N GLN A 87 27.10 -2.73 7.83
CA GLN A 87 28.26 -3.55 8.19
C GLN A 87 29.25 -3.75 7.02
N THR A 88 28.74 -3.96 5.79
CA THR A 88 29.58 -4.11 4.58
C THR A 88 30.34 -2.82 4.24
N THR A 89 29.77 -1.67 4.59
CA THR A 89 30.39 -0.35 4.35
C THR A 89 31.55 -0.06 5.33
N GLN A 90 31.53 -0.64 6.54
CA GLN A 90 32.65 -0.59 7.50
C GLN A 90 33.75 -1.63 7.25
N ALA A 91 33.40 -2.81 6.71
CA ALA A 91 34.38 -3.88 6.44
C ALA A 91 35.37 -3.54 5.30
N SER A 92 35.00 -2.62 4.40
CA SER A 92 35.85 -2.20 3.27
C SER A 92 36.98 -1.22 3.67
N SER A 93 36.96 -0.64 4.87
CA SER A 93 38.05 0.22 5.37
C SER A 93 39.11 -0.50 6.19
N VAL A 94 38.84 -1.74 6.64
CA VAL A 94 39.77 -2.49 7.53
C VAL A 94 40.69 -3.43 6.74
N ASN A 95 40.26 -3.95 5.59
CA ASN A 95 41.00 -5.00 4.86
C ASN A 95 42.06 -4.51 3.85
N LEU A 96 42.30 -3.21 3.73
CA LEU A 96 43.42 -2.67 2.92
C LEU A 96 44.72 -2.45 3.72
N ALA A 97 44.70 -2.67 5.04
CA ALA A 97 45.86 -2.45 5.91
C ALA A 97 46.71 -3.70 6.18
N ASN A 98 46.19 -4.91 5.94
CA ASN A 98 46.87 -6.16 6.27
C ASN A 98 47.03 -7.08 5.05
N GLN A 99 47.96 -6.75 4.16
CA GLN A 99 48.58 -7.73 3.27
C GLN A 99 50.10 -7.53 3.24
N GLN A 100 50.82 -8.39 3.97
CA GLN A 100 52.18 -8.77 3.64
C GLN A 100 52.18 -10.25 3.20
N PRO A 101 52.94 -10.63 2.16
CA PRO A 101 52.96 -11.99 1.65
C PRO A 101 54.06 -12.83 2.33
N GLY A 102 53.69 -14.00 2.85
CA GLY A 102 54.63 -14.98 3.40
C GLY A 102 54.32 -16.38 2.89
N PHE A 103 55.19 -16.92 2.05
CA PHE A 103 55.25 -18.31 1.60
C PHE A 103 55.42 -19.28 2.79
N ALA A 104 54.73 -20.44 2.80
CA ALA A 104 55.35 -21.76 3.02
C ALA A 104 54.36 -22.96 3.06
N ARG A 105 54.73 -23.99 2.28
CA ARG A 105 54.65 -25.45 2.50
C ARG A 105 53.31 -26.20 2.58
N MET A 106 53.03 -26.80 1.42
CA MET A 106 52.66 -28.19 1.17
C MET A 106 53.04 -29.20 2.29
N THR A 107 52.04 -29.94 2.79
CA THR A 107 52.18 -31.36 3.19
C THR A 107 50.94 -32.11 2.76
N VAL A 108 51.17 -33.14 1.94
CA VAL A 108 50.20 -34.15 1.54
C VAL A 108 50.18 -35.21 2.63
N ALA A 109 49.01 -35.53 3.16
CA ALA A 109 48.76 -36.76 3.88
C ALA A 109 47.40 -37.30 3.45
N GLU A 110 47.43 -38.47 2.80
CA GLU A 110 46.26 -39.26 2.42
C GLU A 110 45.50 -39.72 3.67
N SER A 111 44.19 -39.55 3.63
CA SER A 111 43.26 -40.50 4.24
C SER A 111 41.97 -40.50 3.42
N GLN A 112 41.74 -41.60 2.71
CA GLN A 112 40.44 -41.92 2.13
C GLN A 112 39.54 -42.50 3.23
N SER A 113 38.37 -41.91 3.44
CA SER A 113 37.11 -42.63 3.69
C SER A 113 35.92 -41.65 3.77
N ASP A 114 34.94 -41.88 2.90
CA ASP A 114 33.50 -41.63 3.07
C ASP A 114 32.99 -40.31 3.70
N GLN A 115 33.32 -39.15 3.09
CA GLN A 115 32.57 -37.89 3.30
C GLN A 115 32.23 -37.12 2.01
N GLY A 116 32.17 -37.81 0.86
CA GLY A 116 31.99 -37.18 -0.46
C GLY A 116 30.58 -36.65 -0.76
N VAL A 117 29.53 -37.16 -0.10
CA VAL A 117 28.14 -36.84 -0.48
C VAL A 117 27.58 -35.65 0.32
N ILE A 118 27.75 -35.66 1.64
CA ILE A 118 27.21 -34.62 2.56
C ILE A 118 27.85 -33.24 2.31
N SER A 119 29.11 -33.19 1.87
CA SER A 119 29.80 -31.93 1.58
C SER A 119 29.37 -31.28 0.26
N SER A 120 28.79 -32.05 -0.68
CA SER A 120 28.35 -31.56 -1.98
C SER A 120 26.96 -30.90 -1.92
N GLU A 121 26.06 -31.45 -1.09
CA GLU A 121 24.71 -30.93 -0.84
C GLU A 121 24.73 -29.70 0.07
N ALA A 122 25.59 -29.71 1.10
CA ALA A 122 25.79 -28.53 1.95
C ALA A 122 26.47 -27.36 1.20
N ARG A 123 27.36 -27.66 0.24
CA ARG A 123 27.93 -26.64 -0.67
C ARG A 123 26.88 -26.16 -1.68
N ARG A 124 26.10 -27.05 -2.30
CA ARG A 124 24.98 -26.69 -3.19
C ARG A 124 23.93 -25.83 -2.50
N ALA A 125 23.51 -26.16 -1.28
CA ALA A 125 22.54 -25.38 -0.52
C ALA A 125 23.08 -24.00 -0.11
N LYS A 126 24.39 -23.91 0.18
CA LYS A 126 25.07 -22.64 0.47
C LYS A 126 25.26 -21.79 -0.79
N ASP A 127 25.54 -22.41 -1.93
CA ASP A 127 25.68 -21.77 -3.23
C ASP A 127 24.33 -21.35 -3.81
N GLU A 128 23.26 -22.13 -3.65
CA GLU A 128 21.88 -21.78 -4.04
C GLU A 128 21.33 -20.63 -3.19
N ASN A 129 21.54 -20.67 -1.86
CA ASN A 129 21.24 -19.52 -1.02
C ASN A 129 22.06 -18.31 -1.46
N ALA A 130 23.38 -18.42 -1.59
CA ALA A 130 24.24 -17.31 -2.03
C ALA A 130 23.79 -16.73 -3.39
N ASN A 131 23.40 -17.57 -4.35
CA ASN A 131 22.91 -17.15 -5.66
C ASN A 131 21.56 -16.44 -5.57
N SER A 132 20.63 -16.89 -4.72
CA SER A 132 19.37 -16.19 -4.47
C SER A 132 19.55 -14.83 -3.82
N TRP A 133 20.51 -14.70 -2.89
CA TRP A 133 20.86 -13.43 -2.23
C TRP A 133 21.56 -12.47 -3.20
N LEU A 134 22.47 -12.98 -4.03
CA LEU A 134 23.11 -12.20 -5.09
C LEU A 134 22.09 -11.73 -6.12
N ALA A 135 21.11 -12.56 -6.50
CA ALA A 135 20.01 -12.17 -7.38
C ALA A 135 19.12 -11.09 -6.75
N ALA A 136 18.79 -11.19 -5.46
CA ALA A 136 18.02 -10.17 -4.74
C ALA A 136 18.77 -8.83 -4.63
N LEU A 137 20.08 -8.87 -4.33
CA LEU A 137 20.95 -7.69 -4.31
C LEU A 137 21.08 -7.07 -5.71
N PHE A 138 21.18 -7.89 -6.75
CA PHE A 138 21.20 -7.44 -8.13
C PHE A 138 19.88 -6.77 -8.53
N ALA A 139 18.74 -7.40 -8.21
CA ALA A 139 17.42 -6.85 -8.47
C ALA A 139 17.20 -5.52 -7.74
N TYR A 140 17.59 -5.43 -6.46
CA TYR A 140 17.49 -4.18 -5.69
C TYR A 140 18.34 -3.06 -6.28
N ARG A 141 19.58 -3.39 -6.70
CA ARG A 141 20.45 -2.43 -7.42
C ARG A 141 19.87 -2.03 -8.76
N LEU A 142 19.27 -2.95 -9.51
CA LEU A 142 18.61 -2.68 -10.78
C LEU A 142 17.45 -1.69 -10.59
N ILE A 143 16.58 -1.92 -9.60
CA ILE A 143 15.47 -1.02 -9.26
C ILE A 143 16.01 0.36 -8.86
N TYR A 144 17.08 0.41 -8.06
CA TYR A 144 17.75 1.66 -7.71
C TYR A 144 18.23 2.43 -8.97
N TYR A 145 18.87 1.76 -9.93
CA TYR A 145 19.32 2.40 -11.17
C TYR A 145 18.16 2.86 -12.05
N ILE A 146 17.07 2.08 -12.13
CA ILE A 146 15.83 2.49 -12.82
C ILE A 146 15.25 3.75 -12.17
N TRP A 147 15.15 3.76 -10.85
CA TRP A 147 14.66 4.93 -10.11
C TRP A 147 15.55 6.15 -10.34
N LEU A 148 16.87 6.00 -10.25
CA LEU A 148 17.84 7.07 -10.44
C LEU A 148 17.78 7.64 -11.86
N LEU A 149 17.69 6.77 -12.87
CA LEU A 149 17.55 7.17 -14.27
C LEU A 149 16.25 7.95 -14.48
N GLY A 150 15.13 7.49 -13.90
CA GLY A 150 13.85 8.20 -13.95
C GLY A 150 13.93 9.57 -13.30
N ALA A 151 14.48 9.67 -12.09
CA ALA A 151 14.63 10.92 -11.36
C ALA A 151 15.56 11.91 -12.08
N LEU A 152 16.68 11.44 -12.63
CA LEU A 152 17.62 12.24 -13.41
C LEU A 152 16.94 12.77 -14.69
N THR A 153 16.26 11.88 -15.42
CA THR A 153 15.57 12.23 -16.67
C THR A 153 14.52 13.30 -16.42
N LEU A 154 13.66 13.12 -15.41
CA LEU A 154 12.65 14.11 -15.04
C LEU A 154 13.28 15.43 -14.59
N THR A 155 14.34 15.39 -13.79
CA THR A 155 15.07 16.60 -13.37
C THR A 155 15.61 17.37 -14.58
N VAL A 156 16.30 16.69 -15.49
CA VAL A 156 16.87 17.29 -16.71
C VAL A 156 15.76 17.84 -17.61
N LEU A 157 14.65 17.12 -17.78
CA LEU A 157 13.50 17.60 -18.55
C LEU A 157 12.89 18.86 -17.93
N ILE A 158 12.64 18.86 -16.62
CA ILE A 158 12.07 20.03 -15.91
C ILE A 158 13.00 21.22 -16.04
N ILE A 159 14.29 21.06 -15.73
CA ILE A 159 15.28 22.14 -15.81
C ILE A 159 15.40 22.61 -17.27
N GLY A 160 15.53 21.69 -18.22
CA GLY A 160 15.66 21.99 -19.64
C GLY A 160 14.48 22.78 -20.18
N VAL A 161 13.24 22.38 -19.87
CA VAL A 161 12.05 23.11 -20.29
C VAL A 161 11.95 24.47 -19.60
N ASN A 162 12.24 24.57 -18.29
CA ASN A 162 12.19 25.85 -17.58
C ASN A 162 13.27 26.83 -18.06
N LEU A 163 14.48 26.35 -18.35
CA LEU A 163 15.56 27.16 -18.91
C LEU A 163 15.22 27.60 -20.35
N ARG A 164 14.73 26.68 -21.19
CA ARG A 164 14.29 27.00 -22.55
C ARG A 164 13.15 28.02 -22.53
N PHE A 165 12.17 27.84 -21.65
CA PHE A 165 11.07 28.79 -21.45
C PHE A 165 11.61 30.16 -21.03
N SER A 166 12.44 30.22 -19.98
CA SER A 166 13.01 31.47 -19.47
C SER A 166 13.83 32.23 -20.52
N LYS A 167 14.66 31.53 -21.30
CA LYS A 167 15.45 32.13 -22.39
C LYS A 167 14.57 32.63 -23.54
N ASN A 168 13.52 31.91 -23.88
CA ASN A 168 12.71 32.18 -25.07
C ASN A 168 11.53 33.12 -24.83
N ILE A 169 11.23 33.48 -23.59
CA ILE A 169 9.97 34.16 -23.26
C ILE A 169 9.89 35.60 -23.77
N GLY A 170 11.01 36.25 -24.14
CA GLY A 170 11.04 37.60 -24.70
C GLY A 170 10.32 38.63 -23.83
N GLN A 171 11.06 39.30 -22.94
CA GLN A 171 10.49 40.16 -21.90
C GLN A 171 10.70 41.63 -22.26
N ALA A 172 9.62 42.41 -22.32
CA ALA A 172 9.67 43.87 -22.40
C ALA A 172 9.13 44.46 -21.09
N LEU A 173 9.79 45.45 -20.51
CA LEU A 173 9.28 46.12 -19.31
C LEU A 173 7.99 46.87 -19.64
N VAL A 174 7.03 46.83 -18.71
CA VAL A 174 5.84 47.69 -18.80
C VAL A 174 6.25 49.12 -18.48
N THR A 175 5.97 50.05 -19.40
CA THR A 175 6.29 51.47 -19.26
C THR A 175 5.06 52.35 -19.03
N ASP A 176 3.84 51.79 -19.10
CA ASP A 176 2.59 52.53 -18.89
C ASP A 176 2.51 53.05 -17.44
N PRO A 177 2.53 54.39 -17.22
CA PRO A 177 2.49 54.97 -15.89
C PRO A 177 1.22 54.64 -15.10
N SER A 178 0.07 54.50 -15.77
CA SER A 178 -1.22 54.25 -15.11
C SER A 178 -1.24 52.86 -14.47
N LEU A 179 -0.83 51.84 -15.23
CA LEU A 179 -0.70 50.48 -14.73
C LEU A 179 0.35 50.34 -13.65
N LEU A 180 1.50 51.00 -13.80
CA LEU A 180 2.54 50.99 -12.79
C LEU A 180 2.06 51.63 -11.48
N ALA A 181 1.27 52.70 -11.56
CA ALA A 181 0.70 53.36 -10.38
C ALA A 181 -0.26 52.43 -9.63
N GLU A 182 -1.24 51.83 -10.33
CA GLU A 182 -2.20 50.89 -9.73
C GLU A 182 -1.51 49.64 -9.15
N TYR A 183 -0.54 49.08 -9.89
CA TYR A 183 0.24 47.95 -9.40
C TYR A 183 1.03 48.27 -8.13
N ASN A 184 1.69 49.42 -8.09
CA ASN A 184 2.46 49.85 -6.92
C ASN A 184 1.55 50.17 -5.72
N LYS A 185 0.36 50.72 -5.96
CA LYS A 185 -0.66 50.92 -4.93
C LYS A 185 -1.10 49.59 -4.31
N LEU A 186 -1.49 48.61 -5.11
CA LEU A 186 -1.88 47.27 -4.61
C LEU A 186 -0.73 46.57 -3.87
N LYS A 187 0.49 46.72 -4.37
CA LYS A 187 1.70 46.20 -3.73
C LYS A 187 1.93 46.84 -2.34
N ALA A 188 1.70 48.15 -2.21
CA ALA A 188 1.78 48.87 -0.95
C ALA A 188 0.69 48.42 0.03
N GLU A 189 -0.56 48.29 -0.42
CA GLU A 189 -1.70 47.79 0.38
C GLU A 189 -1.43 46.36 0.91
N LEU A 190 -0.81 45.51 0.09
CA LEU A 190 -0.40 44.17 0.49
C LEU A 190 0.87 44.13 1.35
N LYS A 191 1.50 45.29 1.64
CA LYS A 191 2.75 45.41 2.41
C LYS A 191 3.91 44.63 1.79
N ILE A 192 3.98 44.57 0.46
CA ILE A 192 5.05 43.88 -0.27
C ILE A 192 6.19 44.87 -0.50
N LYS A 193 7.29 44.72 0.27
CA LYS A 193 8.47 45.57 0.16
C LYS A 193 9.37 45.21 -1.02
N ARG A 194 9.34 43.94 -1.45
CA ARG A 194 10.21 43.42 -2.50
C ARG A 194 9.85 44.02 -3.86
N GLU A 195 10.84 44.41 -4.66
CA GLU A 195 10.61 44.81 -6.04
C GLU A 195 10.24 43.61 -6.92
N ILE A 196 9.15 43.73 -7.68
CA ILE A 196 8.63 42.71 -8.58
C ILE A 196 8.31 43.42 -9.89
N PRO A 197 9.24 43.44 -10.85
CA PRO A 197 9.08 44.20 -12.08
C PRO A 197 8.01 43.59 -12.98
N LEU A 198 7.19 44.45 -13.58
CA LEU A 198 6.16 44.10 -14.55
C LEU A 198 6.78 43.97 -15.95
N HIS A 199 6.58 42.83 -16.59
CA HIS A 199 7.01 42.61 -17.96
C HIS A 199 5.84 42.14 -18.82
N LYS A 200 5.82 42.54 -20.09
CA LYS A 200 4.98 41.94 -21.13
C LYS A 200 5.75 40.88 -21.91
N SER A 201 5.05 39.83 -22.33
CA SER A 201 5.60 38.77 -23.17
C SER A 201 4.59 38.34 -24.24
N ARG A 202 5.10 38.06 -25.45
CA ARG A 202 4.34 37.50 -26.57
C ARG A 202 4.16 35.98 -26.49
N ARG A 203 4.88 35.30 -25.58
CA ARG A 203 4.92 33.83 -25.50
C ARG A 203 4.14 33.25 -24.32
N ILE A 204 3.50 34.10 -23.54
CA ILE A 204 2.56 33.68 -22.51
C ILE A 204 1.16 34.08 -22.92
N ASN A 205 0.21 33.20 -22.68
CA ASN A 205 -1.19 33.46 -22.92
C ASN A 205 -1.91 33.44 -21.56
N SER A 206 -1.30 33.94 -20.49
CA SER A 206 -1.95 34.16 -19.19
C SER A 206 -1.01 34.99 -18.32
N PRO A 207 -1.53 35.87 -17.44
CA PRO A 207 -0.74 36.46 -16.37
C PRO A 207 -0.07 35.35 -15.55
N SER A 208 1.20 35.54 -15.18
CA SER A 208 1.95 34.52 -14.42
C SER A 208 3.16 35.12 -13.71
N LEU A 209 3.44 34.65 -12.50
CA LEU A 209 4.71 34.92 -11.82
C LEU A 209 5.83 33.99 -12.31
N LEU A 210 6.96 34.58 -12.70
CA LEU A 210 8.16 33.86 -13.12
C LEU A 210 9.35 34.17 -12.19
N GLY A 211 10.06 33.12 -11.77
CA GLY A 211 11.33 33.23 -11.05
C GLY A 211 11.21 33.03 -9.54
N LEU A 212 12.09 32.18 -9.00
CA LEU A 212 12.10 31.81 -7.58
C LEU A 212 12.83 32.85 -6.71
N ILE A 213 14.06 33.21 -7.12
CA ILE A 213 14.91 34.16 -6.40
C ILE A 213 14.61 35.59 -6.85
N ARG A 214 14.41 35.84 -8.15
CA ARG A 214 14.09 37.17 -8.70
C ARG A 214 12.72 37.11 -9.39
N PRO A 215 11.62 37.22 -8.61
CA PRO A 215 10.27 37.11 -9.13
C PRO A 215 9.97 38.28 -10.07
N LYS A 216 9.30 37.98 -11.18
CA LYS A 216 8.80 38.94 -12.15
C LYS A 216 7.34 38.61 -12.41
N LEU A 217 6.50 39.64 -12.52
CA LEU A 217 5.12 39.43 -12.96
C LEU A 217 5.06 39.62 -14.47
N LEU A 218 4.62 38.58 -15.18
CA LEU A 218 4.50 38.61 -16.62
C LEU A 218 3.05 38.79 -17.03
N LEU A 219 2.83 39.65 -18.01
CA LEU A 219 1.54 39.90 -18.63
C LEU A 219 1.57 39.51 -20.11
N PRO A 220 0.48 38.91 -20.63
CA PRO A 220 0.33 38.71 -22.07
C PRO A 220 0.29 40.07 -22.78
N MET A 221 0.86 40.12 -23.98
CA MET A 221 0.65 41.26 -24.88
C MET A 221 -0.85 41.40 -25.18
N GLY A 222 -1.36 42.64 -25.21
CA GLY A 222 -2.78 42.87 -25.50
C GLY A 222 -3.70 42.96 -24.27
N ILE A 223 -3.16 42.81 -23.05
CA ILE A 223 -3.99 42.72 -21.83
C ILE A 223 -4.80 44.01 -21.56
N GLU A 224 -4.23 45.17 -21.86
CA GLU A 224 -4.88 46.49 -21.71
C GLU A 224 -6.04 46.69 -22.69
N GLN A 225 -5.96 46.09 -23.88
CA GLN A 225 -7.02 46.16 -24.89
C GLN A 225 -8.15 45.18 -24.57
N THR A 226 -7.83 44.10 -23.85
CA THR A 226 -8.78 43.03 -23.58
C THR A 226 -9.51 43.21 -22.25
N PHE A 227 -8.86 43.81 -21.25
CA PHE A 227 -9.39 43.94 -19.89
C PHE A 227 -9.45 45.41 -19.47
N SER A 228 -10.52 45.80 -18.76
CA SER A 228 -10.60 47.13 -18.15
C SER A 228 -9.55 47.27 -17.03
N ILE A 229 -9.25 48.51 -16.62
CA ILE A 229 -8.27 48.76 -15.55
C ILE A 229 -8.63 48.06 -14.23
N GLU A 230 -9.93 48.00 -13.90
CA GLU A 230 -10.42 47.29 -12.70
C GLU A 230 -10.22 45.77 -12.82
N GLN A 231 -10.47 45.21 -14.01
CA GLN A 231 -10.20 43.80 -14.29
C GLN A 231 -8.70 43.49 -14.22
N VAL A 232 -7.83 44.40 -14.68
CA VAL A 232 -6.38 44.25 -14.52
C VAL A 232 -5.96 44.33 -13.05
N ASN A 233 -6.60 45.19 -12.25
CA ASN A 233 -6.37 45.27 -10.81
C ASN A 233 -6.74 43.96 -10.09
N HIS A 234 -7.84 43.32 -10.48
CA HIS A 234 -8.20 41.97 -10.02
C HIS A 234 -7.12 40.94 -10.32
N ILE A 235 -6.52 40.98 -11.52
CA ILE A 235 -5.43 40.11 -11.94
C ILE A 235 -4.18 40.38 -11.09
N PHE A 236 -3.79 41.65 -10.94
CA PHE A 236 -2.64 42.03 -10.11
C PHE A 236 -2.82 41.59 -8.66
N LEU A 237 -3.99 41.80 -8.07
CA LEU A 237 -4.28 41.39 -6.71
C LEU A 237 -4.15 39.87 -6.54
N HIS A 238 -4.67 39.09 -7.50
CA HIS A 238 -4.55 37.63 -7.52
C HIS A 238 -3.08 37.16 -7.54
N GLU A 239 -2.30 37.68 -8.49
CA GLU A 239 -0.90 37.31 -8.66
C GLU A 239 -0.03 37.77 -7.47
N LEU A 240 -0.23 39.00 -6.98
CA LEU A 240 0.48 39.50 -5.80
C LEU A 240 0.16 38.68 -4.54
N ILE A 241 -1.04 38.11 -4.44
CA ILE A 241 -1.39 37.19 -3.36
C ILE A 241 -0.61 35.88 -3.46
N HIS A 242 -0.48 35.29 -4.65
CA HIS A 242 0.38 34.11 -4.86
C HIS A 242 1.83 34.41 -4.47
N PHE A 243 2.33 35.59 -4.85
CA PHE A 243 3.65 36.04 -4.44
C PHE A 243 3.77 36.14 -2.90
N LYS A 244 2.83 36.83 -2.24
CA LYS A 244 2.82 37.02 -0.79
C LYS A 244 2.73 35.71 -0.01
N ARG A 245 2.00 34.73 -0.54
CA ARG A 245 1.88 33.37 0.02
C ARG A 245 3.06 32.46 -0.30
N LYS A 246 4.01 32.93 -1.13
CA LYS A 246 5.19 32.17 -1.58
C LYS A 246 4.80 30.90 -2.36
N ASP A 247 3.70 30.93 -3.11
CA ASP A 247 3.19 29.75 -3.80
C ASP A 247 4.19 29.20 -4.84
N ILE A 248 5.04 30.05 -5.43
CA ILE A 248 6.15 29.63 -6.31
C ILE A 248 7.10 28.67 -5.59
N TRP A 249 7.43 28.94 -4.31
CA TRP A 249 8.29 28.07 -3.52
C TRP A 249 7.64 26.73 -3.22
N ILE A 250 6.35 26.74 -2.88
CA ILE A 250 5.57 25.52 -2.64
C ILE A 250 5.50 24.67 -3.91
N ASN A 251 5.31 25.30 -5.06
CA ASN A 251 5.27 24.62 -6.36
C ASN A 251 6.63 24.03 -6.74
N CYS A 252 7.72 24.76 -6.51
CA CYS A 252 9.08 24.27 -6.69
C CYS A 252 9.34 23.05 -5.80
N LEU A 253 9.00 23.13 -4.51
CA LEU A 253 9.14 22.01 -3.58
C LEU A 253 8.31 20.81 -4.02
N SER A 254 7.08 21.02 -4.48
CA SER A 254 6.22 19.94 -5.00
C SER A 254 6.85 19.25 -6.21
N GLN A 255 7.50 20.00 -7.10
CA GLN A 255 8.20 19.44 -8.27
C GLN A 255 9.42 18.61 -7.87
N VAL A 256 10.20 19.07 -6.91
CA VAL A 256 11.35 18.31 -6.37
C VAL A 256 10.84 17.00 -5.76
N LEU A 257 9.81 17.05 -4.91
CA LEU A 257 9.22 15.86 -4.29
C LEU A 257 8.61 14.91 -5.32
N LEU A 258 7.88 15.42 -6.32
CA LEU A 258 7.37 14.58 -7.43
C LEU A 258 8.49 13.90 -8.20
N THR A 259 9.63 14.55 -8.37
CA THR A 259 10.77 13.97 -9.08
C THR A 259 11.39 12.84 -8.26
N CYS A 260 11.48 12.98 -6.94
CA CYS A 260 11.93 11.90 -6.05
C CYS A 260 10.93 10.73 -6.02
N HIS A 261 9.63 11.03 -6.04
CA HIS A 261 8.54 10.06 -5.89
C HIS A 261 7.78 9.80 -7.19
N TRP A 262 8.46 9.91 -8.33
CA TRP A 262 7.80 9.96 -9.65
C TRP A 262 6.97 8.72 -9.98
N PHE A 263 7.32 7.57 -9.40
CA PHE A 263 6.63 6.30 -9.58
C PHE A 263 5.29 6.21 -8.81
N ASN A 264 4.99 7.14 -7.90
CA ASN A 264 3.84 7.05 -7.01
C ASN A 264 2.64 7.91 -7.48
N PRO A 265 1.60 7.31 -8.10
CA PRO A 265 0.46 8.04 -8.65
C PRO A 265 -0.38 8.79 -7.60
N LEU A 266 -0.36 8.37 -6.33
CA LEU A 266 -1.11 9.05 -5.27
C LEU A 266 -0.49 10.39 -4.91
N ILE A 267 0.84 10.51 -4.95
CA ILE A 267 1.54 11.79 -4.72
C ILE A 267 1.26 12.74 -5.89
N TRP A 268 1.22 12.24 -7.14
CA TRP A 268 0.75 13.01 -8.30
C TRP A 268 -0.66 13.57 -8.09
N TYR A 269 -1.59 12.71 -7.69
CA TYR A 269 -2.97 13.11 -7.44
C TYR A 269 -3.09 14.09 -6.26
N ALA A 270 -2.32 13.89 -5.19
CA ALA A 270 -2.28 14.77 -4.03
C ALA A 270 -1.84 16.18 -4.41
N PHE A 271 -0.74 16.33 -5.14
CA PHE A 271 -0.29 17.66 -5.57
C PHE A 271 -1.20 18.28 -6.63
N TYR A 272 -1.86 17.48 -7.47
CA TYR A 272 -2.95 17.97 -8.33
C TYR A 272 -4.09 18.58 -7.51
N LYS A 273 -4.55 17.90 -6.45
CA LYS A 273 -5.60 18.42 -5.56
C LYS A 273 -5.15 19.58 -4.69
N MET A 274 -3.90 19.59 -4.24
CA MET A 274 -3.30 20.73 -3.55
C MET A 274 -3.30 21.97 -4.45
N LYS A 275 -3.01 21.81 -5.74
CA LYS A 275 -3.09 22.91 -6.71
C LYS A 275 -4.50 23.47 -6.85
N GLU A 276 -5.53 22.64 -6.93
CA GLU A 276 -6.92 23.11 -6.88
C GLU A 276 -7.20 23.93 -5.61
N ASP A 277 -6.74 23.45 -4.45
CA ASP A 277 -6.94 24.15 -3.18
C ASP A 277 -6.11 25.44 -3.08
N GLN A 278 -4.94 25.50 -3.73
CA GLN A 278 -4.08 26.69 -3.79
C GLN A 278 -4.81 27.86 -4.45
N GLU A 279 -5.46 27.60 -5.59
CA GLU A 279 -6.26 28.55 -6.38
C GLU A 279 -7.49 29.01 -5.58
N ILE A 280 -8.25 28.08 -5.00
CA ILE A 280 -9.45 28.39 -4.21
C ILE A 280 -9.08 29.21 -2.97
N ALA A 281 -7.96 28.91 -2.32
CA ALA A 281 -7.45 29.70 -1.20
C ALA A 281 -6.96 31.10 -1.62
N CYS A 282 -6.48 31.24 -2.87
CA CYS A 282 -6.09 32.53 -3.44
C CYS A 282 -7.33 33.39 -3.64
N ASP A 283 -8.33 32.85 -4.34
CA ASP A 283 -9.63 33.48 -4.57
C ASP A 283 -10.31 33.90 -3.26
N ALA A 284 -10.25 33.05 -2.23
CA ALA A 284 -10.79 33.36 -0.91
C ALA A 284 -10.08 34.55 -0.23
N LEU A 285 -8.78 34.75 -0.48
CA LEU A 285 -8.05 35.88 0.08
C LEU A 285 -8.28 37.15 -0.75
N VAL A 286 -8.32 37.06 -2.08
CA VAL A 286 -8.70 38.18 -2.98
C VAL A 286 -10.05 38.72 -2.56
N THR A 287 -11.04 37.85 -2.47
CA THR A 287 -12.41 38.24 -2.08
C THR A 287 -12.45 38.86 -0.69
N SER A 288 -11.66 38.39 0.29
CA SER A 288 -11.59 39.00 1.63
C SER A 288 -11.05 40.44 1.66
N ARG A 289 -10.51 40.95 0.55
CA ARG A 289 -9.90 42.28 0.40
C ARG A 289 -10.73 43.25 -0.45
N ILE A 290 -11.77 42.76 -1.10
CA ILE A 290 -12.65 43.54 -1.99
C ILE A 290 -14.08 43.49 -1.48
N ASN A 291 -14.88 44.49 -1.86
CA ASN A 291 -16.28 44.57 -1.46
C ASN A 291 -17.15 43.51 -2.18
N LEU A 292 -18.46 43.52 -1.94
CA LEU A 292 -19.36 42.47 -2.44
C LEU A 292 -19.62 42.59 -3.95
N GLU A 293 -19.68 43.82 -4.45
CA GLU A 293 -19.88 44.16 -5.86
C GLU A 293 -18.63 43.79 -6.69
N GLN A 294 -17.45 44.22 -6.26
CA GLN A 294 -16.16 43.88 -6.85
C GLN A 294 -15.89 42.37 -6.87
N ALA A 295 -16.48 41.59 -5.94
CA ALA A 295 -16.32 40.14 -5.95
C ALA A 295 -17.04 39.46 -7.12
N GLN A 296 -18.14 40.04 -7.61
CA GLN A 296 -18.80 39.57 -8.82
C GLN A 296 -17.95 39.93 -10.04
N ASP A 297 -17.45 41.17 -10.11
CA ASP A 297 -16.55 41.61 -11.18
C ASP A 297 -15.26 40.81 -11.23
N TYR A 298 -14.73 40.40 -10.07
CA TYR A 298 -13.62 39.47 -9.96
C TYR A 298 -13.95 38.11 -10.58
N ALA A 299 -15.12 37.54 -10.28
CA ALA A 299 -15.56 36.27 -10.85
C ALA A 299 -15.71 36.36 -12.38
N TYR A 300 -16.27 37.46 -12.90
CA TYR A 300 -16.31 37.75 -14.34
C TYR A 300 -14.91 37.88 -14.93
N THR A 301 -13.98 38.53 -14.23
CA THR A 301 -12.59 38.67 -14.66
C THR A 301 -11.94 37.30 -14.82
N LEU A 302 -12.13 36.39 -13.87
CA LEU A 302 -11.59 35.02 -13.94
C LEU A 302 -12.21 34.21 -15.08
N LEU A 303 -13.52 34.35 -15.31
CA LEU A 303 -14.20 33.68 -16.42
C LEU A 303 -13.68 34.18 -17.76
N LYS A 304 -13.58 35.51 -17.93
CA LYS A 304 -13.05 36.14 -19.14
C LYS A 304 -11.59 35.77 -19.38
N LEU A 305 -10.76 35.72 -18.34
CA LEU A 305 -9.39 35.20 -18.42
C LEU A 305 -9.37 33.77 -18.96
N ALA A 306 -10.17 32.88 -18.39
CA ALA A 306 -10.24 31.48 -18.80
C ALA A 306 -10.70 31.31 -20.26
N GLU A 307 -11.66 32.12 -20.71
CA GLU A 307 -12.16 32.11 -22.09
C GLU A 307 -11.14 32.66 -23.09
N THR A 308 -10.51 33.80 -22.77
CA THR A 308 -9.54 34.49 -23.62
C THR A 308 -8.29 33.64 -23.88
N TYR A 309 -7.92 32.81 -22.89
CA TYR A 309 -6.60 32.19 -22.83
C TYR A 309 -6.60 30.65 -22.86
N ARG A 310 -7.64 30.03 -23.45
CA ARG A 310 -7.84 28.56 -23.52
C ARG A 310 -6.66 27.75 -24.08
N THR A 311 -5.80 28.34 -24.90
CA THR A 311 -4.78 27.65 -25.71
C THR A 311 -3.35 28.15 -25.45
N ALA A 312 -2.97 28.30 -24.17
CA ALA A 312 -1.62 28.71 -23.79
C ALA A 312 -0.58 27.58 -23.90
N PRO A 313 0.64 27.83 -24.42
CA PRO A 313 1.78 26.97 -24.14
C PRO A 313 2.05 27.03 -22.63
N ARG A 314 1.73 25.92 -21.95
CA ARG A 314 1.75 25.80 -20.49
C ARG A 314 3.20 25.78 -20.00
N MET A 315 3.50 26.50 -18.91
CA MET A 315 4.75 26.28 -18.16
C MET A 315 4.88 24.78 -17.84
N ALA A 316 6.09 24.22 -17.96
CA ALA A 316 6.35 22.84 -17.57
C ALA A 316 6.44 22.75 -16.03
N SER A 317 5.28 22.64 -15.40
CA SER A 317 5.18 21.92 -14.13
C SER A 317 4.63 20.54 -14.46
N LEU A 318 5.29 19.50 -13.94
CA LEU A 318 4.81 18.13 -14.05
C LEU A 318 3.35 17.98 -13.56
N ALA A 319 2.90 18.84 -12.64
CA ALA A 319 1.53 18.88 -12.12
C ALA A 319 0.60 19.95 -12.77
N ASN A 320 0.93 20.52 -13.94
CA ASN A 320 0.12 21.56 -14.60
C ASN A 320 -1.12 21.00 -15.34
N LEU A 321 -1.98 20.32 -14.60
CA LEU A 321 -3.37 20.00 -15.00
C LEU A 321 -4.36 21.12 -14.58
N SER A 322 -3.88 22.31 -14.22
CA SER A 322 -4.67 23.38 -13.57
C SER A 322 -5.57 24.21 -14.51
N GLY A 323 -6.11 23.61 -15.57
CA GLY A 323 -6.87 24.34 -16.60
C GLY A 323 -8.04 23.55 -17.18
N SER A 324 -8.69 22.69 -16.39
CA SER A 324 -9.92 22.02 -16.83
C SER A 324 -11.14 22.92 -16.61
N ASN A 325 -12.11 22.89 -17.52
CA ASN A 325 -13.41 23.56 -17.39
C ASN A 325 -14.09 23.25 -16.04
N SER A 326 -13.86 22.06 -15.47
CA SER A 326 -14.39 21.65 -14.16
C SER A 326 -13.82 22.46 -12.99
N GLN A 327 -12.56 22.93 -13.08
CA GLN A 327 -11.90 23.68 -12.02
C GLN A 327 -12.37 25.14 -11.99
N ILE A 328 -12.53 25.78 -13.15
CA ILE A 328 -13.10 27.13 -13.26
C ILE A 328 -14.53 27.12 -12.74
N LYS A 329 -15.35 26.14 -13.15
CA LYS A 329 -16.71 25.95 -12.62
C LYS A 329 -16.71 25.82 -11.09
N LYS A 330 -15.79 25.05 -10.52
CA LYS A 330 -15.64 24.88 -9.06
C LYS A 330 -15.31 26.21 -8.37
N ARG A 331 -14.37 27.00 -8.93
CA ARG A 331 -14.02 28.35 -8.41
C ARG A 331 -15.21 29.30 -8.43
N LEU A 332 -15.93 29.37 -9.56
CA LEU A 332 -17.12 30.22 -9.71
C LEU A 332 -18.26 29.81 -8.76
N ILE A 333 -18.52 28.51 -8.58
CA ILE A 333 -19.52 28.04 -7.60
C ILE A 333 -19.15 28.49 -6.19
N ILE A 334 -17.87 28.39 -5.80
CA ILE A 334 -17.41 28.80 -4.46
C ILE A 334 -17.54 30.32 -4.28
N LEU A 335 -17.22 31.10 -5.32
CA LEU A 335 -17.39 32.55 -5.31
C LEU A 335 -18.87 32.96 -5.23
N SER A 336 -19.77 32.26 -5.93
CA SER A 336 -21.21 32.55 -5.93
C SER A 336 -21.89 32.23 -4.59
N LYS A 337 -21.40 31.22 -3.86
CA LYS A 337 -22.02 30.72 -2.62
C LYS A 337 -21.61 31.50 -1.37
N ARG A 338 -21.27 32.79 -1.50
CA ARG A 338 -20.66 33.63 -0.46
C ARG A 338 -21.59 33.89 0.74
N ARG A 339 -21.86 32.86 1.55
CA ARG A 339 -22.15 33.02 2.98
C ARG A 339 -20.80 33.09 3.67
N HIS A 340 -20.52 34.22 4.30
CA HIS A 340 -19.41 34.43 5.22
C HIS A 340 -19.53 33.46 6.43
N LYS A 341 -19.40 32.15 6.23
CA LYS A 341 -19.14 31.23 7.34
C LYS A 341 -17.67 31.44 7.67
N GLN A 342 -17.42 32.35 8.62
CA GLN A 342 -16.16 32.36 9.36
C GLN A 342 -15.83 30.91 9.72
N THR A 343 -14.59 30.50 9.45
CA THR A 343 -14.14 29.16 9.78
C THR A 343 -14.44 28.90 11.23
N SER A 344 -15.30 27.91 11.53
CA SER A 344 -15.57 27.57 12.91
C SER A 344 -14.25 27.09 13.53
N PRO A 345 -13.70 27.80 14.53
CA PRO A 345 -12.40 27.45 15.09
C PRO A 345 -12.40 26.02 15.66
N LYS A 346 -13.57 25.55 16.13
CA LYS A 346 -13.80 24.17 16.60
C LYS A 346 -13.51 23.13 15.50
N TRP A 347 -14.02 23.35 14.29
CA TRP A 347 -13.81 22.42 13.17
C TRP A 347 -12.39 22.48 12.61
N SER A 348 -11.75 23.65 12.62
CA SER A 348 -10.34 23.79 12.24
C SER A 348 -9.42 23.09 13.25
N LEU A 349 -9.67 23.24 14.56
CA LEU A 349 -8.93 22.54 15.61
C LEU A 349 -9.09 21.02 15.50
N PHE A 350 -10.33 20.55 15.33
CA PHE A 350 -10.60 19.12 15.13
C PHE A 350 -9.88 18.54 13.91
N ALA A 351 -9.93 19.25 12.77
CA ALA A 351 -9.22 18.86 11.56
C ALA A 351 -7.70 18.78 11.76
N GLY A 352 -7.13 19.79 12.42
CA GLY A 352 -5.70 19.85 12.72
C GLY A 352 -5.26 18.74 13.66
N LEU A 353 -6.04 18.45 14.70
CA LEU A 353 -5.76 17.37 15.65
C LEU A 353 -5.83 16.01 14.97
N MET A 354 -6.89 15.74 14.20
CA MET A 354 -7.03 14.48 13.47
C MET A 354 -5.88 14.26 12.48
N ILE A 355 -5.54 15.27 11.69
CA ILE A 355 -4.45 15.15 10.71
C ILE A 355 -3.09 15.05 11.41
N GLY A 356 -2.89 15.76 12.52
CA GLY A 356 -1.70 15.65 13.35
C GLY A 356 -1.51 14.26 13.94
N LEU A 357 -2.58 13.64 14.47
CA LEU A 357 -2.57 12.28 14.98
C LEU A 357 -2.29 11.26 13.87
N ILE A 358 -2.95 11.40 12.71
CA ILE A 358 -2.72 10.52 11.55
C ILE A 358 -1.28 10.67 11.05
N ALA A 359 -0.77 11.91 10.96
CA ALA A 359 0.61 12.14 10.55
C ALA A 359 1.62 11.55 11.54
N LEU A 360 1.37 11.71 12.85
CA LEU A 360 2.20 11.11 13.88
C LEU A 360 2.20 9.59 13.76
N ALA A 361 1.03 8.97 13.60
CA ALA A 361 0.90 7.53 13.44
C ALA A 361 1.64 7.01 12.19
N VAL A 362 1.43 7.66 11.04
CA VAL A 362 1.97 7.19 9.75
C VAL A 362 3.47 7.47 9.60
N PHE A 363 3.93 8.64 10.02
CA PHE A 363 5.32 9.04 9.79
C PHE A 363 6.27 8.61 10.89
N SER A 364 5.85 8.44 12.16
CA SER A 364 6.76 8.07 13.25
C SER A 364 7.50 6.74 13.02
N SER A 365 8.70 6.66 13.57
CA SER A 365 9.57 5.49 13.64
C SER A 365 9.27 4.65 14.88
N THR A 366 9.67 3.39 14.82
CA THR A 366 9.49 2.44 15.92
C THR A 366 10.34 2.81 17.13
N GLN A 367 9.83 2.62 18.35
CA GLN A 367 10.71 2.65 19.53
C GLN A 367 11.51 1.36 19.52
N GLY A 368 12.83 1.46 19.29
CA GLY A 368 13.72 0.35 19.56
C GLY A 368 13.74 0.08 21.06
N GLU A 369 13.34 -1.11 21.48
CA GLU A 369 13.74 -1.62 22.78
C GLU A 369 15.27 -1.61 22.82
N ALA A 370 15.83 -0.90 23.80
CA ALA A 370 17.26 -0.88 24.05
C ALA A 370 17.68 -2.31 24.42
N ASN A 371 18.42 -2.97 23.54
CA ASN A 371 19.01 -4.27 23.79
C ASN A 371 20.03 -4.14 24.95
N PRO A 372 19.80 -4.74 26.15
CA PRO A 372 20.78 -4.74 27.21
C PRO A 372 21.78 -5.88 26.95
N ALA A 373 22.53 -5.78 25.86
CA ALA A 373 23.54 -6.78 25.46
C ALA A 373 24.95 -6.17 25.43
N LEU A 374 25.31 -5.43 26.49
CA LEU A 374 26.68 -5.07 26.81
C LEU A 374 26.84 -5.03 28.33
N GLY A 375 26.99 -6.20 28.94
CA GLY A 375 27.34 -6.28 30.36
C GLY A 375 26.85 -7.52 31.09
N GLN A 376 27.15 -8.73 30.61
CA GLN A 376 27.14 -9.93 31.45
C GLN A 376 27.91 -11.07 30.75
N ASN A 377 29.23 -10.96 30.75
CA ASN A 377 30.14 -12.10 30.59
C ASN A 377 31.08 -12.08 31.80
N ALA A 378 30.57 -12.46 32.97
CA ALA A 378 31.36 -12.85 34.13
C ALA A 378 30.43 -13.42 35.20
N ALA A 379 30.16 -14.73 35.15
CA ALA A 379 30.12 -15.63 36.30
C ALA A 379 29.49 -16.96 35.89
N ILE A 380 30.35 -17.96 35.77
CA ILE A 380 29.99 -19.38 35.81
C ILE A 380 29.59 -19.69 37.25
N SER A 381 28.38 -20.20 37.50
CA SER A 381 28.18 -21.24 38.52
C SER A 381 26.92 -22.06 38.25
N GLN A 382 27.03 -23.33 38.62
CA GLN A 382 26.14 -24.44 38.35
C GLN A 382 24.73 -24.24 38.95
N GLY A 383 23.71 -24.74 38.23
CA GLY A 383 22.36 -24.85 38.75
C GLY A 383 21.47 -25.63 37.79
N ASN A 384 21.36 -26.93 38.04
CA ASN A 384 20.49 -27.87 37.35
C ASN A 384 19.02 -27.46 37.52
N SER A 385 18.28 -27.20 36.44
CA SER A 385 16.81 -27.32 36.41
C SER A 385 16.30 -27.47 34.98
N GLN A 386 15.36 -28.38 34.81
CA GLN A 386 14.74 -28.85 33.59
C GLN A 386 14.25 -27.74 32.63
N GLY A 387 14.49 -27.93 31.33
CA GLY A 387 13.92 -27.08 30.29
C GLY A 387 12.46 -27.44 30.00
N GLU A 388 11.56 -26.48 30.20
CA GLU A 388 10.25 -26.43 29.56
C GLU A 388 10.33 -25.55 28.30
N ALA A 389 9.77 -26.05 27.20
CA ALA A 389 9.62 -25.32 25.95
C ALA A 389 8.48 -24.27 26.05
N PRO A 390 8.54 -23.11 25.36
CA PRO A 390 7.48 -22.11 25.43
C PRO A 390 6.25 -22.56 24.62
N GLY A 391 5.17 -22.87 25.33
CA GLY A 391 3.89 -23.31 24.79
C GLY A 391 3.07 -22.21 24.11
N ALA A 392 2.32 -22.64 23.09
CA ALA A 392 1.27 -21.87 22.44
C ALA A 392 0.16 -21.48 23.43
N VAL A 393 -0.29 -20.23 23.37
CA VAL A 393 -1.39 -19.73 24.19
C VAL A 393 -2.71 -20.27 23.61
N LYS A 394 -3.26 -21.32 24.21
CA LYS A 394 -4.57 -21.90 23.87
C LYS A 394 -5.69 -21.26 24.70
N GLY A 395 -6.60 -20.56 24.04
CA GLY A 395 -7.93 -20.23 24.58
C GLY A 395 -8.98 -21.13 23.94
N THR A 396 -9.72 -21.90 24.74
CA THR A 396 -10.78 -22.80 24.28
C THR A 396 -12.15 -22.20 24.61
N ALA A 397 -13.04 -22.12 23.62
CA ALA A 397 -14.45 -21.72 23.80
C ALA A 397 -15.35 -22.97 23.83
N ASP A 398 -16.48 -22.85 24.53
CA ASP A 398 -17.47 -23.91 24.79
C ASP A 398 -18.02 -24.49 23.46
N THR A 399 -17.93 -25.83 23.29
CA THR A 399 -18.11 -26.50 21.99
C THR A 399 -19.08 -27.68 22.07
N SER A 400 -19.86 -27.88 21.01
CA SER A 400 -20.72 -29.06 20.82
C SER A 400 -19.91 -30.36 20.89
N PRO A 401 -20.51 -31.51 21.27
CA PRO A 401 -19.79 -32.77 21.42
C PRO A 401 -18.96 -33.12 20.18
N GLY A 402 -17.65 -33.34 20.38
CA GLY A 402 -16.73 -33.73 19.32
C GLY A 402 -16.19 -32.61 18.43
N ILE A 403 -16.55 -31.34 18.68
CA ILE A 403 -15.92 -30.18 18.05
C ILE A 403 -15.01 -29.49 19.06
N THR A 404 -13.87 -28.96 18.62
CA THR A 404 -13.02 -28.07 19.44
C THR A 404 -12.53 -26.93 18.58
N ILE A 405 -12.65 -25.70 19.06
CA ILE A 405 -12.22 -24.50 18.32
C ILE A 405 -11.12 -23.83 19.13
N GLU A 406 -9.98 -23.59 18.47
CA GLU A 406 -8.81 -22.96 19.05
C GLU A 406 -8.44 -21.71 18.23
N ASP A 407 -8.08 -20.63 18.93
CA ASP A 407 -7.43 -19.49 18.30
C ASP A 407 -5.97 -19.83 18.01
N ILE A 408 -5.52 -19.51 16.79
CA ILE A 408 -4.12 -19.65 16.38
C ILE A 408 -3.53 -18.30 16.00
N ALA A 409 -2.24 -18.14 16.26
CA ALA A 409 -1.50 -16.96 15.87
C ALA A 409 -0.08 -17.33 15.47
N GLY A 410 0.38 -16.74 14.37
CA GLY A 410 1.77 -16.74 13.96
C GLY A 410 2.32 -15.31 13.89
N PRO A 411 3.56 -15.14 13.40
CA PRO A 411 4.22 -13.83 13.36
C PRO A 411 3.44 -12.75 12.59
N ASN A 412 2.73 -13.15 11.54
CA ASN A 412 2.01 -12.25 10.63
C ASN A 412 0.51 -12.50 10.56
N TYR A 413 0.02 -13.53 11.27
CA TYR A 413 -1.35 -14.00 11.10
C TYR A 413 -2.06 -14.35 12.39
N LYS A 414 -3.38 -14.22 12.36
CA LYS A 414 -4.31 -14.76 13.33
C LYS A 414 -5.33 -15.60 12.59
N GLY A 415 -5.83 -16.64 13.23
CA GLY A 415 -6.80 -17.53 12.63
C GLY A 415 -7.48 -18.39 13.66
N LYS A 416 -8.24 -19.35 13.16
CA LYS A 416 -8.93 -20.36 13.96
C LYS A 416 -8.68 -21.73 13.38
N VAL A 417 -8.52 -22.68 14.28
CA VAL A 417 -8.52 -24.11 13.96
C VAL A 417 -9.76 -24.71 14.59
N MET A 418 -10.50 -25.50 13.82
CA MET A 418 -11.61 -26.30 14.31
C MET A 418 -11.30 -27.77 14.08
N LEU A 419 -11.32 -28.54 15.16
CA LEU A 419 -11.13 -29.98 15.17
C LEU A 419 -12.50 -30.66 15.25
N ILE A 420 -12.75 -31.60 14.33
CA ILE A 420 -13.98 -32.38 14.26
C ILE A 420 -13.60 -33.85 14.43
N LYS A 421 -13.91 -34.44 15.60
CA LYS A 421 -13.49 -35.81 15.94
C LYS A 421 -14.14 -36.88 15.08
N ASP A 422 -15.39 -36.68 14.68
CA ASP A 422 -16.13 -37.60 13.81
C ASP A 422 -16.12 -37.05 12.38
N PRO A 423 -15.30 -37.61 11.48
CA PRO A 423 -15.17 -37.11 10.12
C PRO A 423 -16.43 -37.29 9.26
N THR A 424 -17.30 -38.25 9.61
CA THR A 424 -18.52 -38.54 8.84
C THR A 424 -19.56 -37.41 8.91
N ARG A 425 -19.35 -36.45 9.81
CA ARG A 425 -20.18 -35.25 9.94
C ARG A 425 -19.87 -34.19 8.88
N VAL A 426 -18.78 -34.32 8.13
CA VAL A 426 -18.35 -33.32 7.15
C VAL A 426 -18.98 -33.64 5.79
N GLU A 427 -19.89 -32.77 5.34
CA GLU A 427 -20.58 -32.85 4.05
C GLU A 427 -20.23 -31.65 3.18
N LEU A 428 -20.33 -31.76 1.85
CA LEU A 428 -20.19 -30.63 0.94
C LEU A 428 -21.53 -29.95 0.69
N ALA A 429 -21.58 -28.65 0.98
CA ALA A 429 -22.63 -27.76 0.52
C ALA A 429 -22.31 -27.24 -0.88
N VAL A 430 -23.34 -27.18 -1.72
CA VAL A 430 -23.27 -26.59 -3.06
C VAL A 430 -24.46 -25.63 -3.21
N THR A 431 -24.24 -24.45 -3.78
CA THR A 431 -25.30 -23.46 -4.05
C THR A 431 -26.45 -24.09 -4.83
N LYS A 432 -27.69 -23.74 -4.50
CA LYS A 432 -28.87 -24.18 -5.27
C LYS A 432 -29.02 -23.47 -6.62
N GLU A 433 -28.24 -22.42 -6.84
CA GLU A 433 -28.33 -21.54 -8.00
C GLU A 433 -27.03 -21.57 -8.84
N ILE A 434 -26.46 -22.78 -9.08
CA ILE A 434 -25.29 -22.95 -9.95
C ILE A 434 -25.53 -22.25 -11.30
N GLY A 435 -24.57 -21.43 -11.70
CA GLY A 435 -24.61 -20.63 -12.92
C GLY A 435 -25.34 -19.29 -12.79
N VAL A 436 -25.98 -19.01 -11.65
CA VAL A 436 -26.67 -17.75 -11.37
C VAL A 436 -25.99 -16.98 -10.24
N ARG A 437 -25.83 -17.59 -9.05
CA ARG A 437 -25.11 -16.99 -7.91
C ARG A 437 -24.69 -18.03 -6.88
N GLY A 438 -23.64 -17.70 -6.13
CA GLY A 438 -23.26 -18.42 -4.91
C GLY A 438 -24.13 -18.02 -3.73
N GLU A 439 -23.80 -18.60 -2.57
CA GLU A 439 -24.44 -18.35 -1.29
C GLU A 439 -23.37 -18.00 -0.25
N LYS A 440 -23.74 -17.39 0.87
CA LYS A 440 -22.79 -17.17 1.96
C LYS A 440 -22.52 -18.49 2.67
N VAL A 441 -21.35 -18.63 3.30
CA VAL A 441 -21.04 -19.86 4.06
C VAL A 441 -22.05 -20.05 5.19
N SER A 442 -22.47 -18.98 5.88
CA SER A 442 -23.49 -19.09 6.92
C SER A 442 -24.86 -19.57 6.42
N ASP A 443 -25.26 -19.15 5.22
CA ASP A 443 -26.50 -19.58 4.59
C ASP A 443 -26.41 -21.04 4.15
N LEU A 444 -25.29 -21.47 3.55
CA LEU A 444 -25.05 -22.87 3.16
C LEU A 444 -25.06 -23.81 4.37
N VAL A 445 -24.40 -23.44 5.46
CA VAL A 445 -24.41 -24.20 6.73
C VAL A 445 -25.83 -24.33 7.24
N LYS A 446 -26.59 -23.24 7.23
CA LYS A 446 -27.98 -23.22 7.72
C LYS A 446 -28.91 -24.08 6.85
N ASP A 447 -28.83 -23.95 5.53
CA ASP A 447 -29.69 -24.66 4.58
C ASP A 447 -29.46 -26.19 4.66
N MET A 448 -28.23 -26.64 4.96
CA MET A 448 -27.92 -28.06 5.20
C MET A 448 -28.23 -28.56 6.62
N GLY A 449 -28.74 -27.69 7.50
CA GLY A 449 -28.96 -28.02 8.92
C GLY A 449 -27.67 -28.28 9.69
N GLY A 450 -26.55 -27.71 9.24
CA GLY A 450 -25.23 -27.85 9.87
C GLY A 450 -25.04 -26.91 11.06
N ILE A 451 -24.02 -27.21 11.86
CA ILE A 451 -23.62 -26.39 13.03
C ILE A 451 -22.34 -25.61 12.80
N ALA A 452 -21.54 -25.98 11.79
CA ALA A 452 -20.29 -25.31 11.47
C ALA A 452 -19.98 -25.41 9.98
N GLY A 453 -19.06 -24.59 9.48
CA GLY A 453 -18.53 -24.76 8.12
C GLY A 453 -17.40 -23.79 7.76
N ILE A 454 -16.72 -24.11 6.66
CA ILE A 454 -15.71 -23.27 6.01
C ILE A 454 -15.96 -23.21 4.50
N ASN A 455 -15.49 -22.15 3.84
CA ASN A 455 -15.52 -22.10 2.38
C ASN A 455 -14.66 -23.24 1.76
N ALA A 456 -15.05 -23.76 0.59
CA ALA A 456 -14.42 -24.92 -0.03
C ALA A 456 -13.65 -24.57 -1.32
N GLY A 457 -14.14 -25.05 -2.48
CA GLY A 457 -13.46 -24.96 -3.75
C GLY A 457 -13.40 -23.56 -4.36
N GLY A 458 -12.63 -23.45 -5.44
CA GLY A 458 -12.50 -22.23 -6.22
C GLY A 458 -13.71 -21.99 -7.09
N PHE A 459 -13.77 -20.79 -7.66
CA PHE A 459 -14.82 -20.43 -8.59
C PHE A 459 -14.31 -19.44 -9.62
N TYR A 460 -14.85 -19.51 -10.82
CA TYR A 460 -14.57 -18.54 -11.86
C TYR A 460 -15.74 -17.57 -12.00
N ASP A 461 -15.42 -16.39 -12.51
CA ASP A 461 -16.33 -15.27 -12.57
C ASP A 461 -16.16 -14.59 -13.92
N THR A 462 -17.09 -14.88 -14.81
CA THR A 462 -17.07 -14.39 -16.20
C THR A 462 -17.21 -12.87 -16.28
N ASP A 463 -17.79 -12.23 -15.27
CA ASP A 463 -18.12 -10.81 -15.24
C ASP A 463 -17.23 -9.98 -14.28
N GLY A 464 -16.35 -10.62 -13.50
CA GLY A 464 -15.51 -9.97 -12.51
C GLY A 464 -16.25 -9.35 -11.31
N LYS A 465 -17.49 -9.79 -11.04
CA LYS A 465 -18.38 -9.28 -9.97
C LYS A 465 -18.30 -10.05 -8.64
N GLY A 466 -17.59 -11.17 -8.61
CA GLY A 466 -17.39 -12.07 -7.48
C GLY A 466 -18.64 -12.80 -7.04
N THR A 467 -19.50 -13.23 -7.98
CA THR A 467 -20.84 -13.77 -7.68
C THR A 467 -20.85 -15.14 -7.05
N GLY A 468 -19.75 -15.90 -7.13
CA GLY A 468 -19.69 -17.29 -6.64
C GLY A 468 -20.58 -18.25 -7.44
N ALA A 469 -20.98 -17.88 -8.66
CA ALA A 469 -21.98 -18.62 -9.44
C ALA A 469 -21.47 -19.94 -10.03
N PHE A 470 -20.18 -20.05 -10.35
CA PHE A 470 -19.64 -21.18 -11.09
C PHE A 470 -18.47 -21.84 -10.34
N PRO A 471 -18.66 -23.02 -9.73
CA PRO A 471 -17.54 -23.80 -9.19
C PRO A 471 -16.46 -24.01 -10.26
N ASP A 472 -15.18 -23.94 -9.88
CA ASP A 472 -14.07 -24.22 -10.78
C ASP A 472 -13.56 -25.65 -10.59
N GLY A 473 -13.38 -26.38 -11.68
CA GLY A 473 -13.00 -27.78 -11.72
C GLY A 473 -14.20 -28.74 -11.62
N LEU A 474 -13.97 -29.84 -10.92
CA LEU A 474 -14.95 -30.88 -10.62
C LEU A 474 -15.52 -30.66 -9.20
N THR A 475 -16.83 -30.84 -9.05
CA THR A 475 -17.52 -30.82 -7.75
C THR A 475 -18.33 -32.09 -7.61
N VAL A 476 -18.11 -32.82 -6.52
CA VAL A 476 -18.78 -34.08 -6.18
C VAL A 476 -19.54 -33.90 -4.88
N LYS A 477 -20.81 -34.30 -4.86
CA LYS A 477 -21.67 -34.26 -3.68
C LYS A 477 -22.51 -35.53 -3.66
N ASP A 478 -22.64 -36.18 -2.51
CA ASP A 478 -23.36 -37.44 -2.35
C ASP A 478 -22.89 -38.55 -3.32
N GLY A 479 -21.59 -38.55 -3.66
CA GLY A 479 -20.99 -39.47 -4.64
C GLY A 479 -21.28 -39.14 -6.12
N GLU A 480 -22.06 -38.10 -6.41
CA GLU A 480 -22.42 -37.70 -7.77
C GLU A 480 -21.63 -36.47 -8.25
N LEU A 481 -21.23 -36.46 -9.53
CA LEU A 481 -20.59 -35.31 -10.16
C LEU A 481 -21.62 -34.22 -10.47
N VAL A 482 -21.74 -33.22 -9.59
CA VAL A 482 -22.73 -32.14 -9.69
C VAL A 482 -22.25 -30.95 -10.52
N HIS A 483 -20.93 -30.79 -10.72
CA HIS A 483 -20.37 -29.77 -11.62
C HIS A 483 -19.08 -30.23 -12.28
N ASN A 484 -18.93 -29.90 -13.57
CA ASN A 484 -17.71 -30.14 -14.34
C ASN A 484 -17.53 -29.06 -15.40
N ASN A 485 -16.50 -28.23 -15.28
CA ASN A 485 -16.09 -27.26 -16.30
C ASN A 485 -14.74 -27.58 -16.98
N VAL A 486 -14.13 -28.74 -16.66
CA VAL A 486 -12.80 -29.15 -17.14
C VAL A 486 -12.82 -30.37 -18.07
N GLY A 487 -13.99 -31.00 -18.26
CA GLY A 487 -14.15 -32.23 -19.04
C GLY A 487 -13.42 -33.40 -18.38
N GLU A 488 -12.58 -34.10 -19.15
CA GLU A 488 -11.76 -35.23 -18.68
C GLU A 488 -10.33 -34.82 -18.32
N LYS A 489 -10.05 -33.51 -18.21
CA LYS A 489 -8.74 -33.04 -17.76
C LYS A 489 -8.57 -33.38 -16.28
N GLU A 490 -7.41 -33.95 -15.93
CA GLU A 490 -7.08 -34.19 -14.53
C GLU A 490 -6.93 -32.87 -13.76
N VAL A 491 -7.53 -32.85 -12.57
CA VAL A 491 -7.47 -31.74 -11.61
C VAL A 491 -7.17 -32.29 -10.22
N ASN A 492 -6.56 -31.46 -9.37
CA ASN A 492 -6.34 -31.86 -7.98
C ASN A 492 -7.68 -31.80 -7.21
N MET A 493 -8.15 -32.97 -6.79
CA MET A 493 -9.34 -33.13 -5.98
C MET A 493 -8.98 -33.24 -4.51
N VAL A 494 -9.88 -32.75 -3.67
CA VAL A 494 -9.87 -32.95 -2.23
C VAL A 494 -11.28 -33.14 -1.71
N GLY A 495 -11.42 -34.06 -0.76
CA GLY A 495 -12.70 -34.37 -0.14
C GLY A 495 -12.62 -35.60 0.75
N PHE A 496 -13.76 -36.28 0.92
CA PHE A 496 -13.91 -37.46 1.77
C PHE A 496 -14.66 -38.57 1.07
N ASP A 497 -14.34 -39.81 1.40
CA ASP A 497 -15.18 -40.96 1.08
C ASP A 497 -16.36 -41.11 2.06
N ASP A 498 -17.20 -42.12 1.82
CA ASP A 498 -18.38 -42.44 2.62
C ASP A 498 -18.07 -42.86 4.08
N GLN A 499 -16.80 -43.17 4.37
CA GLN A 499 -16.28 -43.50 5.70
C GLN A 499 -15.62 -42.30 6.39
N GLY A 500 -15.62 -41.12 5.75
CA GLY A 500 -14.99 -39.92 6.27
C GLY A 500 -13.47 -39.92 6.14
N LYS A 501 -12.87 -40.81 5.34
CA LYS A 501 -11.43 -40.77 5.07
C LYS A 501 -11.14 -39.75 3.98
N MET A 502 -10.16 -38.90 4.22
CA MET A 502 -9.76 -37.86 3.28
C MET A 502 -9.15 -38.47 2.01
N VAL A 503 -9.69 -38.05 0.86
CA VAL A 503 -9.22 -38.42 -0.48
C VAL A 503 -8.64 -37.17 -1.13
N LEU A 504 -7.39 -37.25 -1.58
CA LEU A 504 -6.70 -36.16 -2.27
C LEU A 504 -5.86 -36.67 -3.45
N GLY A 505 -5.70 -35.83 -4.48
CA GLY A 505 -4.79 -36.10 -5.60
C GLY A 505 -5.33 -35.68 -6.97
N SER A 506 -4.49 -35.84 -8.00
CA SER A 506 -4.86 -35.60 -9.40
C SER A 506 -5.81 -36.70 -9.89
N MET A 507 -6.98 -36.33 -10.40
CA MET A 507 -7.94 -37.26 -11.01
C MET A 507 -8.82 -36.57 -12.05
N ALA A 508 -9.25 -37.34 -13.06
CA ALA A 508 -10.23 -36.96 -14.06
C ALA A 508 -11.66 -37.38 -13.64
N ALA A 509 -12.68 -36.86 -14.31
CA ALA A 509 -14.08 -37.12 -13.98
C ALA A 509 -14.42 -38.63 -13.99
N ASN A 510 -13.93 -39.36 -14.99
CA ASN A 510 -14.12 -40.82 -15.09
C ASN A 510 -13.40 -41.67 -14.02
N GLN A 511 -12.54 -41.06 -13.20
CA GLN A 511 -11.80 -41.74 -12.13
C GLN A 511 -12.43 -41.52 -10.74
N LEU A 512 -13.42 -40.64 -10.61
CA LEU A 512 -14.01 -40.25 -9.33
C LEU A 512 -14.69 -41.43 -8.62
N GLU A 513 -15.50 -42.21 -9.34
CA GLU A 513 -16.19 -43.39 -8.78
C GLU A 513 -15.21 -44.41 -8.21
N GLY A 514 -14.12 -44.70 -8.93
CA GLY A 514 -13.09 -45.65 -8.50
C GLY A 514 -12.24 -45.18 -7.31
N ARG A 515 -12.35 -43.91 -6.93
CA ARG A 515 -11.68 -43.32 -5.75
C ARG A 515 -12.61 -43.22 -4.54
N HIS A 516 -13.86 -43.68 -4.66
CA HIS A 516 -14.89 -43.63 -3.61
C HIS A 516 -15.11 -42.22 -3.04
N LEU A 517 -14.89 -41.16 -3.84
CA LEU A 517 -15.08 -39.78 -3.39
C LEU A 517 -16.58 -39.50 -3.24
N HIS A 518 -17.02 -39.21 -2.02
CA HIS A 518 -18.43 -38.93 -1.71
C HIS A 518 -18.71 -37.42 -1.66
N GLU A 519 -17.82 -36.67 -1.02
CA GLU A 519 -17.88 -35.22 -0.89
C GLU A 519 -16.58 -34.64 -1.42
N GLY A 520 -16.58 -33.73 -2.39
CA GLY A 520 -15.31 -33.19 -2.87
C GLY A 520 -15.35 -32.04 -3.86
N VAL A 521 -14.25 -31.29 -3.89
CA VAL A 521 -14.04 -30.13 -4.75
C VAL A 521 -12.66 -30.17 -5.37
N SER A 522 -12.50 -29.50 -6.52
CA SER A 522 -11.18 -29.20 -7.06
C SER A 522 -10.54 -28.02 -6.34
N PHE A 523 -9.34 -28.23 -5.78
CA PHE A 523 -8.48 -27.13 -5.32
C PHE A 523 -7.03 -27.58 -5.18
N ALA A 524 -6.09 -26.64 -5.23
CA ALA A 524 -4.66 -26.87 -5.10
C ALA A 524 -3.98 -25.73 -4.31
N PRO A 525 -2.76 -25.92 -3.79
CA PRO A 525 -1.97 -27.16 -3.78
C PRO A 525 -2.25 -28.07 -2.56
N ASN A 526 -1.83 -29.33 -2.68
CA ASN A 526 -1.65 -30.20 -1.51
C ASN A 526 -0.53 -29.64 -0.64
N LEU A 527 -0.72 -29.71 0.68
CA LEU A 527 0.20 -29.18 1.69
C LEU A 527 0.97 -30.30 2.36
N ILE A 528 0.25 -31.34 2.79
CA ILE A 528 0.78 -32.53 3.43
C ILE A 528 0.15 -33.75 2.76
N VAL A 529 0.97 -34.72 2.40
CA VAL A 529 0.53 -36.02 1.85
C VAL A 529 1.26 -37.12 2.61
N GLU A 530 0.51 -38.03 3.21
CA GLU A 530 1.06 -39.17 3.99
C GLU A 530 2.07 -38.73 5.07
N GLY A 531 1.74 -37.65 5.79
CA GLY A 531 2.55 -37.09 6.88
C GLY A 531 3.77 -36.30 6.42
N LYS A 532 3.94 -36.08 5.11
CA LYS A 532 5.07 -35.33 4.55
C LYS A 532 4.61 -34.02 3.92
N SER A 533 5.24 -32.93 4.33
CA SER A 533 5.13 -31.62 3.68
C SER A 533 5.55 -31.71 2.21
N VAL A 534 4.67 -31.35 1.27
CA VAL A 534 4.95 -31.41 -0.19
C VAL A 534 5.15 -30.04 -0.84
N ILE A 535 5.08 -28.97 -0.04
CA ILE A 535 5.35 -27.60 -0.50
C ILE A 535 6.82 -27.22 -0.30
N SER A 536 7.38 -26.46 -1.24
CA SER A 536 8.75 -25.93 -1.18
C SER A 536 8.77 -24.44 -0.87
N GLY A 537 9.76 -23.97 -0.10
CA GLY A 537 9.90 -22.54 0.23
C GLY A 537 8.72 -22.00 1.03
N ASP A 538 8.19 -20.83 0.63
CA ASP A 538 6.96 -20.25 1.19
C ASP A 538 5.66 -20.75 0.49
N GLY A 539 5.82 -21.64 -0.50
CA GLY A 539 4.78 -22.14 -1.40
C GLY A 539 4.40 -21.18 -2.55
N GLY A 540 5.06 -20.03 -2.71
CA GLY A 540 5.01 -19.20 -3.91
C GLY A 540 3.75 -18.37 -4.13
N TRP A 541 2.74 -18.48 -3.25
CA TRP A 541 1.46 -17.75 -3.38
C TRP A 541 1.40 -16.46 -2.55
N GLY A 542 2.52 -16.08 -1.91
CA GLY A 542 2.62 -14.89 -1.05
C GLY A 542 1.75 -14.94 0.21
N ILE A 543 1.62 -13.79 0.87
CA ILE A 543 0.84 -13.65 2.11
C ILE A 543 -0.61 -13.28 1.76
N ALA A 544 -1.58 -14.07 2.24
CA ALA A 544 -3.00 -13.82 2.04
C ALA A 544 -3.83 -14.43 3.18
N PRO A 545 -5.13 -14.06 3.33
CA PRO A 545 -6.08 -14.90 4.05
C PRO A 545 -6.07 -16.30 3.43
N ARG A 546 -6.09 -17.34 4.27
CA ARG A 546 -6.01 -18.73 3.84
C ARG A 546 -7.14 -19.54 4.46
N THR A 547 -7.65 -20.47 3.69
CA THR A 547 -8.48 -21.56 4.19
C THR A 547 -7.81 -22.86 3.83
N GLY A 548 -7.85 -23.84 4.72
CA GLY A 548 -7.35 -25.17 4.46
C GLY A 548 -8.19 -26.21 5.18
N ILE A 549 -8.07 -27.45 4.70
CA ILE A 549 -8.67 -28.62 5.32
C ILE A 549 -7.62 -29.73 5.40
N GLY A 550 -7.63 -30.48 6.50
CA GLY A 550 -6.73 -31.61 6.72
C GLY A 550 -7.37 -32.68 7.59
N GLN A 551 -6.66 -33.80 7.74
CA GLN A 551 -7.10 -34.93 8.56
C GLN A 551 -5.90 -35.54 9.30
N ARG A 552 -6.12 -35.92 10.56
CA ARG A 552 -5.17 -36.67 11.39
C ARG A 552 -5.21 -38.17 11.14
N ALA A 553 -4.22 -38.90 11.62
CA ALA A 553 -4.19 -40.36 11.53
C ALA A 553 -5.38 -41.04 12.23
N ASP A 554 -5.94 -40.41 13.27
CA ASP A 554 -7.09 -40.91 14.03
C ASP A 554 -8.46 -40.62 13.38
N GLY A 555 -8.46 -39.97 12.20
CA GLY A 555 -9.67 -39.59 11.47
C GLY A 555 -10.18 -38.18 11.78
N THR A 556 -9.67 -37.49 12.81
CA THR A 556 -10.09 -36.12 13.16
C THR A 556 -9.86 -35.17 11.99
N VAL A 557 -10.92 -34.47 11.56
CA VAL A 557 -10.84 -33.43 10.52
C VAL A 557 -10.40 -32.11 11.14
N ILE A 558 -9.56 -31.37 10.42
CA ILE A 558 -8.99 -30.10 10.82
C ILE A 558 -9.43 -29.05 9.80
N PHE A 559 -10.25 -28.10 10.23
CA PHE A 559 -10.54 -26.88 9.48
C PHE A 559 -9.62 -25.77 9.95
N VAL A 560 -8.98 -25.07 9.02
CA VAL A 560 -8.11 -23.93 9.33
C VAL A 560 -8.55 -22.73 8.51
N VAL A 561 -8.83 -21.61 9.19
CA VAL A 561 -9.05 -20.32 8.55
C VAL A 561 -8.12 -19.29 9.17
N ILE A 562 -7.30 -18.70 8.33
CA ILE A 562 -6.35 -17.64 8.69
C ILE A 562 -6.85 -16.34 8.09
N ASP A 563 -7.07 -15.35 8.96
CA ASP A 563 -7.46 -14.01 8.57
C ASP A 563 -6.33 -13.34 7.79
N GLY A 564 -6.62 -12.33 6.98
CA GLY A 564 -5.58 -11.64 6.23
C GLY A 564 -6.07 -10.34 5.60
N ARG A 565 -5.15 -9.58 4.99
CA ARG A 565 -5.43 -8.25 4.40
C ARG A 565 -5.99 -7.24 5.41
N GLN A 566 -5.74 -7.46 6.69
CA GLN A 566 -6.20 -6.61 7.78
C GLN A 566 -5.00 -6.10 8.56
N SER A 567 -4.52 -4.92 8.19
CA SER A 567 -3.25 -4.36 8.65
C SER A 567 -3.08 -4.24 10.17
N SER A 568 -4.18 -4.27 10.95
CA SER A 568 -4.15 -4.18 12.41
C SER A 568 -4.56 -5.47 13.13
N TRP A 569 -4.80 -6.56 12.41
CA TRP A 569 -5.32 -7.80 12.98
C TRP A 569 -4.57 -9.03 12.48
N SER A 570 -4.55 -9.23 11.16
CA SER A 570 -3.88 -10.34 10.50
C SER A 570 -3.50 -9.91 9.09
N MET A 571 -2.21 -9.97 8.76
CA MET A 571 -1.74 -9.70 7.39
C MET A 571 -2.06 -10.87 6.47
N GLY A 572 -2.04 -12.09 7.01
CA GLY A 572 -2.27 -13.33 6.29
C GLY A 572 -1.12 -14.31 6.49
N ALA A 573 -1.27 -15.49 5.90
CA ALA A 573 -0.28 -16.56 5.93
C ALA A 573 0.24 -16.87 4.52
N THR A 574 1.52 -17.26 4.45
CA THR A 574 2.05 -18.00 3.31
C THR A 574 1.50 -19.43 3.31
N LEU A 575 1.71 -20.20 2.23
CA LEU A 575 1.33 -21.62 2.26
C LEU A 575 2.22 -22.40 3.23
N ARG A 576 3.48 -21.99 3.43
CA ARG A 576 4.34 -22.58 4.46
C ARG A 576 3.80 -22.37 5.87
N ASP A 577 3.31 -21.19 6.16
CA ASP A 577 2.68 -20.89 7.46
C ASP A 577 1.43 -21.76 7.67
N LEU A 578 0.57 -21.90 6.64
CA LEU A 578 -0.61 -22.75 6.70
C LEU A 578 -0.24 -24.23 6.90
N THR A 579 0.76 -24.73 6.17
CA THR A 579 1.26 -26.09 6.33
C THR A 579 1.83 -26.32 7.72
N GLN A 580 2.55 -25.33 8.28
CA GLN A 580 3.06 -25.43 9.64
C GLN A 580 1.92 -25.59 10.66
N VAL A 581 0.80 -24.86 10.50
CA VAL A 581 -0.39 -25.09 11.34
C VAL A 581 -0.86 -26.54 11.22
N PHE A 582 -0.97 -27.10 10.02
CA PHE A 582 -1.38 -28.50 9.88
C PHE A 582 -0.37 -29.49 10.49
N GLU A 583 0.94 -29.22 10.38
CA GLU A 583 2.00 -30.00 11.04
C GLU A 583 1.85 -29.94 12.57
N ASP A 584 1.61 -28.76 13.14
CA ASP A 584 1.43 -28.53 14.58
C ASP A 584 0.18 -29.24 15.14
N TYR A 585 -0.82 -29.49 14.28
CA TYR A 585 -2.03 -30.24 14.60
C TYR A 585 -1.97 -31.70 14.09
N GLU A 586 -0.79 -32.23 13.76
CA GLU A 586 -0.53 -33.64 13.42
C GLU A 586 -1.36 -34.16 12.22
N ALA A 587 -1.61 -33.30 11.24
CA ALA A 587 -2.29 -33.70 10.02
C ALA A 587 -1.43 -34.69 9.21
N VAL A 588 -2.00 -35.83 8.81
CA VAL A 588 -1.38 -36.76 7.86
C VAL A 588 -1.63 -36.35 6.43
N ASN A 589 -2.76 -35.67 6.18
CA ASN A 589 -3.14 -35.15 4.88
C ASN A 589 -3.69 -33.74 5.05
N ALA A 590 -3.29 -32.80 4.20
CA ALA A 590 -3.80 -31.43 4.22
C ALA A 590 -3.71 -30.77 2.84
N VAL A 591 -4.67 -29.90 2.54
CA VAL A 591 -4.75 -29.14 1.30
C VAL A 591 -5.08 -27.68 1.60
N ASN A 592 -4.63 -26.79 0.72
CA ASN A 592 -5.15 -25.42 0.68
C ASN A 592 -6.52 -25.41 -0.03
N LEU A 593 -7.42 -24.54 0.40
CA LEU A 593 -8.73 -24.28 -0.21
C LEU A 593 -8.81 -22.84 -0.74
N ASP A 594 -9.98 -22.41 -1.24
CA ASP A 594 -10.16 -21.04 -1.71
C ASP A 594 -9.85 -20.05 -0.58
N GLY A 595 -9.09 -19.01 -0.92
CA GLY A 595 -8.49 -18.10 0.04
C GLY A 595 -8.98 -16.66 -0.09
N GLY A 596 -8.21 -15.73 0.45
CA GLY A 596 -8.42 -14.32 0.21
C GLY A 596 -9.75 -13.80 0.77
N SER A 597 -10.61 -13.29 -0.11
CA SER A 597 -11.90 -12.73 0.33
C SER A 597 -12.97 -13.77 0.58
N SER A 598 -12.70 -15.03 0.24
CA SER A 598 -13.58 -16.17 0.52
C SER A 598 -13.29 -16.82 1.88
N SER A 599 -12.14 -16.52 2.51
CA SER A 599 -11.71 -17.18 3.75
C SER A 599 -12.62 -16.89 4.93
N GLU A 600 -13.34 -17.91 5.36
CA GLU A 600 -14.41 -17.79 6.34
C GLU A 600 -14.64 -19.10 7.12
N MET A 601 -14.91 -18.98 8.42
CA MET A 601 -15.34 -20.06 9.32
C MET A 601 -16.62 -19.65 10.05
N VAL A 602 -17.63 -20.50 10.00
CA VAL A 602 -18.92 -20.32 10.67
C VAL A 602 -19.09 -21.38 11.76
N TYR A 603 -19.66 -20.99 12.89
CA TYR A 603 -20.10 -21.90 13.94
C TYR A 603 -21.35 -21.35 14.63
N GLN A 604 -22.36 -22.20 14.82
CA GLN A 604 -23.65 -21.85 15.42
C GLN A 604 -24.28 -20.59 14.81
N GLY A 605 -24.24 -20.49 13.48
CA GLY A 605 -24.80 -19.38 12.72
C GLY A 605 -24.03 -18.06 12.81
N SER A 606 -22.85 -18.05 13.45
CA SER A 606 -21.99 -16.89 13.58
C SER A 606 -20.68 -17.08 12.85
N VAL A 607 -20.24 -16.05 12.11
CA VAL A 607 -18.90 -16.00 11.53
C VAL A 607 -17.89 -15.78 12.65
N LEU A 608 -16.94 -16.71 12.78
CA LEU A 608 -15.98 -16.71 13.88
C LEU A 608 -14.74 -15.86 13.59
N ASN A 609 -14.25 -15.92 12.36
CA ASN A 609 -13.03 -15.23 11.96
C ASN A 609 -13.34 -13.83 11.41
N LYS A 610 -12.32 -12.99 11.27
CA LYS A 610 -12.52 -11.66 10.70
C LYS A 610 -12.38 -11.74 9.18
N VAL A 611 -13.50 -11.73 8.46
CA VAL A 611 -13.49 -11.78 6.99
C VAL A 611 -12.78 -10.57 6.35
N SER A 612 -12.05 -10.80 5.25
CA SER A 612 -11.28 -9.73 4.58
C SER A 612 -12.12 -8.83 3.67
N ASN A 613 -13.32 -9.29 3.28
CA ASN A 613 -14.26 -8.50 2.49
C ASN A 613 -14.96 -7.46 3.37
N ILE A 614 -14.86 -6.19 2.98
CA ILE A 614 -15.42 -5.05 3.73
C ILE A 614 -16.95 -5.04 3.77
N PHE A 615 -17.60 -5.78 2.87
CA PHE A 615 -19.06 -5.93 2.81
C PHE A 615 -19.58 -7.14 3.61
N GLY A 616 -18.71 -7.84 4.34
CA GLY A 616 -19.04 -9.06 5.08
C GLY A 616 -18.74 -10.32 4.28
N GLU A 617 -19.49 -11.39 4.54
CA GLU A 617 -19.35 -12.69 3.87
C GLU A 617 -19.39 -12.54 2.34
N ARG A 618 -18.62 -13.38 1.65
CA ARG A 618 -18.60 -13.45 0.19
C ARG A 618 -19.52 -14.57 -0.28
N TYR A 619 -20.16 -14.37 -1.43
CA TYR A 619 -20.87 -15.44 -2.11
C TYR A 619 -19.88 -16.44 -2.69
N VAL A 620 -20.01 -17.71 -2.29
CA VAL A 620 -19.20 -18.85 -2.74
C VAL A 620 -20.12 -19.95 -3.27
N PRO A 621 -19.66 -20.76 -4.24
CA PRO A 621 -20.49 -21.85 -4.74
C PRO A 621 -20.52 -23.07 -3.82
N THR A 622 -19.50 -23.25 -2.98
CA THR A 622 -19.31 -24.47 -2.19
C THR A 622 -18.72 -24.19 -0.81
N ALA A 623 -19.13 -24.97 0.18
CA ALA A 623 -18.59 -24.93 1.55
C ALA A 623 -18.55 -26.35 2.14
N PHE A 624 -17.54 -26.67 2.96
CA PHE A 624 -17.58 -27.87 3.79
C PHE A 624 -18.36 -27.56 5.06
N VAL A 625 -19.39 -28.36 5.35
CA VAL A 625 -20.35 -28.16 6.44
C VAL A 625 -20.26 -29.32 7.42
N VAL A 626 -20.34 -29.01 8.72
CA VAL A 626 -20.33 -30.01 9.79
C VAL A 626 -21.74 -30.19 10.34
N LYS A 627 -22.26 -31.42 10.30
CA LYS A 627 -23.58 -31.78 10.85
C LYS A 627 -23.57 -31.78 12.39
N PRO A 628 -24.73 -31.58 13.06
CA PRO A 628 -24.85 -31.46 14.53
C PRO A 628 -24.20 -32.57 15.35
#